data_AF-A0A963XPA2-F1
#
_entry.id   AF-A0A963XPA2-F1
#
_cell.length_a   1.000
_cell.length_b   1.000
_cell.length_c   1.000
_cell.angle_alpha   90.00
_cell.angle_beta   90.00
_cell.angle_gamma   90.00
#
_symmetry.space_group_name_H-M   'P 1'
#
loop_
_entity.id
_entity.type
_entity.pdbx_description
1 polymer ?
#
loop_
_entity_poly.entity_id
_entity_poly.type
_entity_poly.pdbx_seq_one_letter_code
_entity_poly.pdbx_strand_id
1 'polypeptide(L)'
;MTDASAIRPGIRASLMTPDTRTRRRNAAEARFRLYGRIAIAIGLAALVVLMGSVLANGLGSFRQSFLTLEVHLDEKVLDKSGARDPEAMKKVTTIGYGKIVDAALKATIAAEGIVVEGLTDKDVSDMISKEAAALVRNRVLADPALVGQTVAFKVLANGRIDGYLKGRVTMDSAERDSNVSPRQLELADALVARGILAKSFNAGFITGPDASELRPEAAGMGIAILGSAYMMLVVL
;
A
#
# COMPACT_ATOMS: atom_id res chain seq x y z
N MET A 1 43.54 57.07 -70.85
CA MET A 1 42.20 57.17 -70.24
C MET A 1 42.28 56.46 -68.91
N THR A 2 42.20 57.25 -67.87
CA THR A 2 42.40 56.95 -66.45
C THR A 2 41.07 56.48 -65.88
N ASP A 3 41.05 55.34 -65.19
CA ASP A 3 40.16 55.19 -64.03
C ASP A 3 40.75 54.14 -63.09
N ALA A 4 41.65 54.61 -62.23
CA ALA A 4 42.15 53.86 -61.09
C ALA A 4 41.08 53.96 -59.99
N SER A 5 40.26 52.93 -59.86
CA SER A 5 39.30 52.81 -58.76
C SER A 5 40.06 52.68 -57.44
N ALA A 6 39.99 53.75 -56.63
CA ALA A 6 40.57 53.78 -55.31
C ALA A 6 39.94 52.70 -54.42
N ILE A 7 40.73 51.69 -54.04
CA ILE A 7 40.37 50.74 -52.99
C ILE A 7 40.27 51.54 -51.69
N ARG A 8 39.04 51.83 -51.24
CA ARG A 8 38.81 52.43 -49.93
C ARG A 8 39.33 51.46 -48.86
N PRO A 9 40.21 51.88 -47.95
CA PRO A 9 40.63 51.02 -46.86
C PRO A 9 39.39 50.75 -45.99
N GLY A 10 38.87 49.53 -46.04
CA GLY A 10 37.82 49.09 -45.15
C GLY A 10 38.28 49.32 -43.72
N ILE A 11 37.49 50.08 -42.95
CA ILE A 11 37.73 50.32 -41.52
C ILE A 11 37.97 48.96 -40.87
N ARG A 12 39.19 48.70 -40.41
CA ARG A 12 39.53 47.47 -39.69
C ARG A 12 38.79 47.52 -38.35
N ALA A 13 37.56 47.00 -38.33
CA ALA A 13 36.84 46.80 -37.10
C ALA A 13 37.66 45.88 -36.20
N SER A 14 37.98 46.36 -35.00
CA SER A 14 38.80 45.63 -34.04
C SER A 14 38.18 44.27 -33.73
N LEU A 15 38.98 43.20 -33.87
CA LEU A 15 38.58 41.81 -33.58
C LEU A 15 38.09 41.61 -32.14
N MET A 16 38.42 42.54 -31.25
CA MET A 16 38.04 42.52 -29.83
C MET A 16 36.70 43.21 -29.57
N THR A 17 36.08 43.83 -30.58
CA THR A 17 34.81 44.55 -30.44
C THR A 17 33.70 43.74 -31.12
N PRO A 18 32.74 43.18 -30.37
CA PRO A 18 31.70 42.36 -30.97
C PRO A 18 30.83 43.20 -31.90
N ASP A 19 30.83 42.86 -33.20
CA ASP A 19 29.93 43.45 -34.20
C ASP A 19 28.45 43.21 -33.81
N THR A 20 27.57 44.09 -34.27
CA THR A 20 26.12 44.10 -34.00
C THR A 20 25.46 42.74 -34.30
N ARG A 21 25.88 42.07 -35.38
CA ARG A 21 25.43 40.72 -35.75
C ARG A 21 25.90 39.65 -34.75
N THR A 22 27.15 39.73 -34.29
CA THR A 22 27.71 38.82 -33.28
C THR A 22 26.99 38.96 -31.94
N ARG A 23 26.71 40.20 -31.51
CA ARG A 23 25.91 40.46 -30.30
C ARG A 23 24.50 39.85 -30.40
N ARG A 24 23.84 39.99 -31.56
CA ARG A 24 22.50 39.42 -31.79
C ARG A 24 22.49 37.89 -31.73
N ARG A 25 23.50 37.22 -32.30
CA ARG A 25 23.64 35.77 -32.22
C ARG A 25 23.90 35.29 -30.80
N ASN A 26 24.83 35.94 -30.09
CA ASN A 26 25.17 35.56 -28.71
C ASN A 26 23.96 35.72 -27.76
N ALA A 27 23.13 36.74 -27.97
CA ALA A 27 21.88 36.92 -27.22
C ALA A 27 20.82 35.85 -27.54
N ALA A 28 20.75 35.39 -28.80
CA ALA A 28 19.87 34.27 -29.17
C ALA A 28 20.36 32.94 -28.56
N GLU A 29 21.66 32.68 -28.62
CA GLU A 29 22.30 31.50 -28.02
C GLU A 29 22.16 31.48 -26.49
N ALA A 30 22.31 32.64 -25.83
CA ALA A 30 22.12 32.75 -24.38
C ALA A 30 20.68 32.39 -23.99
N ARG A 31 19.66 32.86 -24.74
CA ARG A 31 18.25 32.51 -24.51
C ARG A 31 17.97 31.04 -24.78
N PHE A 32 18.51 30.48 -25.86
CA PHE A 32 18.38 29.05 -26.16
C PHE A 32 18.98 28.17 -25.05
N ARG A 33 20.20 28.49 -24.60
CA ARG A 33 20.84 27.78 -23.48
C ARG A 33 20.07 27.95 -22.17
N LEU A 34 19.50 29.12 -21.92
CA LEU A 34 18.64 29.35 -20.75
C LEU A 34 17.38 28.48 -20.81
N TYR A 35 16.67 28.46 -21.95
CA TYR A 35 15.50 27.59 -22.13
C TYR A 35 15.86 26.10 -21.99
N GLY A 36 16.98 25.66 -22.55
CA GLY A 36 17.47 24.29 -22.38
C GLY A 36 17.74 23.93 -20.92
N ARG A 37 18.42 24.81 -20.17
CA ARG A 37 18.66 24.61 -18.73
C ARG A 37 17.36 24.60 -17.93
N ILE A 38 16.42 25.50 -18.24
CA ILE A 38 15.11 25.54 -17.59
C ILE A 38 14.33 24.25 -17.87
N ALA A 39 14.32 23.77 -19.12
CA ALA A 39 13.64 22.53 -19.50
C ALA A 39 14.21 21.31 -18.74
N ILE A 40 15.54 21.21 -18.65
CA ILE A 40 16.21 20.15 -17.87
C ILE A 40 15.86 20.30 -16.38
N ALA A 41 15.90 21.51 -15.82
CA ALA A 41 15.58 21.75 -14.42
C ALA A 41 14.12 21.37 -14.09
N ILE A 42 13.17 21.69 -14.97
CA ILE A 42 11.76 21.27 -14.83
C ILE A 42 11.65 19.74 -14.89
N GLY A 43 12.33 19.09 -15.83
CA GLY A 43 12.35 17.62 -15.93
C GLY A 43 12.88 16.95 -14.67
N LEU A 44 13.99 17.45 -14.11
CA LEU A 44 14.55 16.96 -12.86
C LEU A 44 13.62 17.23 -11.67
N ALA A 45 13.00 18.41 -11.60
CA ALA A 45 12.04 18.74 -10.55
C ALA A 45 10.83 17.79 -10.59
N ALA A 46 10.28 17.53 -11.78
CA ALA A 46 9.18 16.59 -11.96
C ALA A 46 9.57 15.16 -11.52
N LEU A 47 10.79 14.72 -11.86
CA LEU A 47 11.31 13.42 -11.43
C LEU A 47 11.42 13.33 -9.90
N VAL A 48 11.95 14.38 -9.24
CA VAL A 48 12.06 14.43 -7.78
C VAL A 48 10.68 14.40 -7.12
N VAL A 49 9.70 15.15 -7.65
CA VAL A 49 8.32 15.14 -7.15
C VAL A 49 7.69 13.76 -7.32
N LEU A 50 7.86 13.13 -8.49
CA LEU A 50 7.34 11.80 -8.76
C LEU A 50 7.96 10.75 -7.82
N MET A 51 9.28 10.76 -7.67
CA MET A 51 9.99 9.85 -6.78
C MET A 51 9.56 10.07 -5.31
N GLY A 52 9.48 11.32 -4.87
CA GLY A 52 9.03 11.67 -3.53
C GLY A 52 7.60 11.19 -3.26
N SER A 53 6.69 11.35 -4.23
CA SER A 53 5.31 10.86 -4.15
C SER A 53 5.24 9.33 -4.05
N VAL A 54 5.99 8.62 -4.90
CA VAL A 54 6.01 7.14 -4.88
C VAL A 54 6.53 6.63 -3.53
N LEU A 55 7.61 7.21 -3.00
CA LEU A 55 8.15 6.84 -1.71
C LEU A 55 7.17 7.16 -0.56
N ALA A 56 6.61 8.36 -0.53
CA ALA A 56 5.66 8.76 0.51
C ALA A 56 4.43 7.84 0.56
N ASN A 57 3.87 7.50 -0.60
CA ASN A 57 2.72 6.61 -0.71
C ASN A 57 3.08 5.14 -0.41
N GLY A 58 4.30 4.70 -0.74
CA GLY A 58 4.75 3.32 -0.53
C GLY A 58 5.24 3.00 0.88
N LEU A 59 5.84 3.96 1.59
CA LEU A 59 6.41 3.77 2.93
C LEU A 59 5.35 3.29 3.94
N GLY A 60 4.10 3.71 3.76
CA GLY A 60 2.97 3.28 4.58
C GLY A 60 2.66 1.79 4.51
N SER A 61 3.08 1.07 3.46
CA SER A 61 2.78 -0.36 3.28
C SER A 61 3.64 -1.29 4.15
N PHE A 62 4.80 -0.81 4.62
CA PHE A 62 5.67 -1.56 5.56
C PHE A 62 5.09 -1.65 6.97
N ARG A 63 4.05 -0.86 7.28
CA ARG A 63 3.31 -0.94 8.54
C ARG A 63 1.86 -1.25 8.24
N GLN A 64 1.27 -2.19 8.97
CA GLN A 64 -0.13 -2.55 8.78
C GLN A 64 -0.81 -2.67 10.14
N SER A 65 -2.11 -2.45 10.15
CA SER A 65 -2.94 -2.58 11.35
C SER A 65 -3.37 -4.03 11.53
N PHE A 66 -3.15 -4.57 12.73
CA PHE A 66 -3.46 -5.95 13.07
C PHE A 66 -4.38 -6.02 14.29
N LEU A 67 -5.31 -6.96 14.24
CA LEU A 67 -6.15 -7.38 15.36
C LEU A 67 -5.53 -8.62 16.00
N THR A 68 -5.38 -8.60 17.32
CA THR A 68 -4.97 -9.78 18.10
C THR A 68 -6.21 -10.41 18.71
N LEU A 69 -6.58 -11.60 18.25
CA LEU A 69 -7.84 -12.26 18.61
C LEU A 69 -7.57 -13.64 19.18
N GLU A 70 -8.24 -13.97 20.27
CA GLU A 70 -8.30 -15.33 20.80
C GLU A 70 -9.39 -16.10 20.05
N VAL A 71 -8.97 -16.97 19.12
CA VAL A 71 -9.88 -17.68 18.23
C VAL A 71 -10.10 -19.09 18.74
N HIS A 72 -11.32 -19.39 19.15
CA HIS A 72 -11.72 -20.76 19.49
C HIS A 72 -12.01 -21.58 18.23
N LEU A 73 -11.21 -22.63 18.00
CA LEU A 73 -11.27 -23.47 16.82
C LEU A 73 -12.28 -24.60 17.02
N ASP A 74 -13.58 -24.31 16.84
CA ASP A 74 -14.66 -25.28 17.10
C ASP A 74 -14.57 -26.51 16.17
N GLU A 75 -14.44 -27.67 16.79
CA GLU A 75 -14.39 -28.99 16.13
C GLU A 75 -15.66 -29.26 15.32
N LYS A 76 -16.85 -28.84 15.80
CA LYS A 76 -18.12 -29.07 15.09
C LYS A 76 -18.17 -28.36 13.74
N VAL A 77 -17.44 -27.26 13.59
CA VAL A 77 -17.36 -26.47 12.37
C VAL A 77 -16.24 -26.98 11.47
N LEU A 78 -15.07 -27.27 12.05
CA LEU A 78 -13.85 -27.55 11.32
C LEU A 78 -13.65 -29.03 10.98
N ASP A 79 -14.08 -29.94 11.85
CA ASP A 79 -13.91 -31.39 11.70
C ASP A 79 -15.14 -32.14 12.22
N LYS A 80 -16.18 -32.18 11.39
CA LYS A 80 -17.44 -32.88 11.70
C LYS A 80 -17.28 -34.38 11.99
N SER A 81 -16.18 -34.98 11.51
CA SER A 81 -15.87 -36.39 11.72
C SER A 81 -15.08 -36.66 13.01
N GLY A 82 -14.46 -35.63 13.61
CA GLY A 82 -13.53 -35.79 14.73
C GLY A 82 -12.25 -36.58 14.38
N ALA A 83 -11.98 -36.82 13.09
CA ALA A 83 -10.90 -37.66 12.61
C ALA A 83 -9.56 -36.92 12.49
N ARG A 84 -9.57 -35.58 12.64
CA ARG A 84 -8.47 -34.64 12.45
C ARG A 84 -7.72 -34.86 11.14
N ASP A 85 -8.43 -35.29 10.11
CA ASP A 85 -7.88 -35.54 8.77
C ASP A 85 -7.73 -34.22 8.00
N PRO A 86 -6.50 -33.81 7.64
CA PRO A 86 -6.26 -32.61 6.84
C PRO A 86 -7.01 -32.60 5.51
N GLU A 87 -7.19 -33.75 4.85
CA GLU A 87 -7.89 -33.82 3.56
C GLU A 87 -9.40 -33.59 3.71
N ALA A 88 -10.00 -34.09 4.78
CA ALA A 88 -11.37 -33.77 5.14
C ALA A 88 -11.52 -32.27 5.50
N MET A 89 -10.61 -31.73 6.31
CA MET A 89 -10.63 -30.32 6.73
C MET A 89 -10.38 -29.34 5.59
N LYS A 90 -9.64 -29.72 4.55
CA LYS A 90 -9.46 -28.90 3.34
C LYS A 90 -10.79 -28.56 2.67
N LYS A 91 -11.83 -29.40 2.83
CA LYS A 91 -13.18 -29.17 2.28
C LYS A 91 -13.92 -28.04 3.00
N VAL A 92 -13.54 -27.70 4.23
CA VAL A 92 -14.01 -26.49 4.89
C VAL A 92 -13.36 -25.29 4.21
N THR A 93 -14.19 -24.53 3.49
CA THR A 93 -13.74 -23.35 2.76
C THR A 93 -13.46 -22.19 3.71
N THR A 94 -12.86 -21.13 3.19
CA THR A 94 -12.61 -19.88 3.94
C THR A 94 -13.89 -19.26 4.51
N ILE A 95 -15.08 -19.61 4.00
CA ILE A 95 -16.36 -19.16 4.58
C ILE A 95 -16.56 -19.73 6.00
N GLY A 96 -16.22 -21.01 6.21
CA GLY A 96 -16.34 -21.66 7.52
C GLY A 96 -15.38 -21.04 8.54
N TYR A 97 -14.12 -20.86 8.15
CA TYR A 97 -13.11 -20.20 8.97
C TYR A 97 -13.43 -18.72 9.23
N GLY A 98 -13.97 -18.01 8.24
CA GLY A 98 -14.38 -16.61 8.39
C GLY A 98 -15.41 -16.43 9.49
N LYS A 99 -16.42 -17.31 9.56
CA LYS A 99 -17.43 -17.26 10.65
C LYS A 99 -16.83 -17.44 12.04
N ILE A 100 -15.80 -18.26 12.17
CA ILE A 100 -15.10 -18.49 13.45
C ILE A 100 -14.32 -17.23 13.85
N VAL A 101 -13.62 -16.61 12.89
CA VAL A 101 -12.87 -15.37 13.13
C VAL A 101 -13.81 -14.20 13.47
N ASP A 102 -14.93 -14.07 12.77
CA ASP A 102 -15.96 -13.07 13.04
C ASP A 102 -16.55 -13.25 14.44
N ALA A 103 -16.86 -14.50 14.81
CA ALA A 103 -17.34 -14.83 16.15
C ALA A 103 -16.31 -14.48 17.23
N ALA A 104 -15.02 -14.73 16.97
CA ALA A 104 -13.95 -14.37 17.90
C ALA A 104 -13.83 -12.86 18.10
N LEU A 105 -13.93 -12.05 17.03
CA LEU A 105 -13.95 -10.59 17.18
C LEU A 105 -15.16 -10.11 17.97
N LYS A 106 -16.37 -10.61 17.66
CA LYS A 106 -17.58 -10.27 18.41
C LYS A 106 -17.47 -10.64 19.90
N ALA A 107 -16.92 -11.82 20.20
CA ALA A 107 -16.67 -12.26 21.57
C ALA A 107 -15.66 -11.35 22.27
N THR A 108 -14.62 -10.91 21.58
CA THR A 108 -13.61 -9.97 22.11
C THR A 108 -14.24 -8.61 22.42
N ILE A 109 -15.04 -8.06 21.51
CA ILE A 109 -15.77 -6.78 21.70
C ILE A 109 -16.69 -6.86 22.92
N ALA A 110 -17.44 -7.97 23.05
CA ALA A 110 -18.33 -8.19 24.18
C ALA A 110 -17.57 -8.35 25.51
N ALA A 111 -16.44 -9.08 25.51
CA ALA A 111 -15.61 -9.28 26.70
C ALA A 111 -15.00 -7.97 27.21
N GLU A 112 -14.63 -7.06 26.31
CA GLU A 112 -14.10 -5.73 26.64
C GLU A 112 -15.19 -4.71 26.99
N GLY A 113 -16.47 -5.09 26.89
CA GLY A 113 -17.61 -4.21 27.17
C GLY A 113 -17.72 -3.03 26.22
N ILE A 114 -17.23 -3.16 24.98
CA ILE A 114 -17.29 -2.09 23.98
C ILE A 114 -18.70 -2.04 23.38
N VAL A 115 -19.36 -0.90 23.52
CA VAL A 115 -20.70 -0.66 22.97
C VAL A 115 -20.63 0.54 22.05
N VAL A 116 -20.96 0.34 20.78
CA VAL A 116 -21.09 1.39 19.77
C VAL A 116 -22.51 1.34 19.22
N GLU A 117 -23.26 2.43 19.40
CA GLU A 117 -24.65 2.49 18.97
C GLU A 117 -24.77 2.44 17.44
N GLY A 118 -25.71 1.63 16.94
CA GLY A 118 -25.96 1.48 15.50
C GLY A 118 -24.93 0.64 14.74
N LEU A 119 -23.98 0.02 15.44
CA LEU A 119 -23.02 -0.89 14.83
C LEU A 119 -23.71 -2.20 14.42
N THR A 120 -23.58 -2.59 13.15
CA THR A 120 -24.17 -3.84 12.65
C THR A 120 -23.19 -5.02 12.73
N ASP A 121 -23.72 -6.24 12.70
CA ASP A 121 -22.90 -7.45 12.61
C ASP A 121 -21.99 -7.46 11.39
N LYS A 122 -22.47 -6.89 10.27
CA LYS A 122 -21.70 -6.76 9.03
C LYS A 122 -20.55 -5.78 9.20
N ASP A 123 -20.79 -4.66 9.87
CA ASP A 123 -19.74 -3.68 10.18
C ASP A 123 -18.60 -4.36 10.95
N VAL A 124 -18.91 -5.18 11.95
CA VAL A 124 -17.89 -5.92 12.73
C VAL A 124 -17.09 -6.88 11.83
N SER A 125 -17.77 -7.74 11.07
CA SER A 125 -17.10 -8.69 10.17
C SER A 125 -16.22 -7.99 9.13
N ASP A 126 -16.69 -6.87 8.57
CA ASP A 126 -15.96 -6.12 7.55
C ASP A 126 -14.72 -5.36 8.09
N MET A 127 -14.53 -5.28 9.42
CA MET A 127 -13.31 -4.72 10.01
C MET A 127 -12.10 -5.65 9.88
N ILE A 128 -12.32 -6.95 9.70
CA ILE A 128 -11.27 -7.95 9.56
C ILE A 128 -10.94 -8.11 8.07
N SER A 129 -9.67 -8.27 7.73
CA SER A 129 -9.29 -8.62 6.37
C SER A 129 -9.87 -9.97 5.98
N LYS A 130 -10.32 -10.07 4.73
CA LYS A 130 -10.74 -11.35 4.14
C LYS A 130 -9.60 -12.39 4.10
N GLU A 131 -8.34 -11.99 4.27
CA GLU A 131 -7.20 -12.90 4.40
C GLU A 131 -7.18 -13.66 5.73
N ALA A 132 -7.81 -13.14 6.78
CA ALA A 132 -7.79 -13.76 8.10
C ALA A 132 -8.31 -15.21 8.08
N ALA A 133 -9.37 -15.47 7.31
CA ALA A 133 -9.91 -16.82 7.16
C ALA A 133 -8.90 -17.78 6.51
N ALA A 134 -8.14 -17.31 5.52
CA ALA A 134 -7.10 -18.11 4.88
C ALA A 134 -5.91 -18.36 5.83
N LEU A 135 -5.50 -17.34 6.59
CA LEU A 135 -4.44 -17.45 7.60
C LEU A 135 -4.78 -18.53 8.65
N VAL A 136 -5.98 -18.45 9.24
CA VAL A 136 -6.43 -19.41 10.26
C VAL A 136 -6.56 -20.81 9.65
N ARG A 137 -7.17 -20.92 8.45
CA ARG A 137 -7.27 -22.20 7.73
C ARG A 137 -5.91 -22.84 7.50
N ASN A 138 -4.95 -22.08 6.99
CA ASN A 138 -3.62 -22.61 6.69
C ASN A 138 -2.90 -23.06 7.96
N ARG A 139 -3.09 -22.35 9.09
CA ARG A 139 -2.53 -22.75 10.38
C ARG A 139 -3.14 -24.05 10.90
N VAL A 140 -4.45 -24.21 10.79
CA VAL A 140 -5.17 -25.43 11.19
C VAL A 140 -4.81 -26.62 10.29
N LEU A 141 -4.67 -26.42 8.98
CA LEU A 141 -4.28 -27.48 8.06
C LEU A 141 -2.83 -27.92 8.24
N ALA A 142 -1.94 -26.99 8.60
CA ALA A 142 -0.56 -27.30 8.95
C ALA A 142 -0.45 -28.05 10.29
N ASP A 143 -1.39 -27.81 11.20
CA ASP A 143 -1.40 -28.40 12.54
C ASP A 143 -2.85 -28.70 13.01
N PRO A 144 -3.40 -29.85 12.60
CA PRO A 144 -4.75 -30.28 12.98
C PRO A 144 -4.99 -30.41 14.49
N ALA A 145 -3.93 -30.53 15.28
CA ALA A 145 -4.06 -30.73 16.72
C ALA A 145 -4.66 -29.50 17.44
N LEU A 146 -4.62 -28.34 16.78
CA LEU A 146 -5.18 -27.07 17.27
C LEU A 146 -6.72 -27.07 17.34
N VAL A 147 -7.39 -27.98 16.61
CA VAL A 147 -8.85 -28.08 16.64
C VAL A 147 -9.33 -28.40 18.07
N GLY A 148 -10.34 -27.66 18.53
CA GLY A 148 -10.87 -27.68 19.88
C GLY A 148 -10.17 -26.73 20.87
N GLN A 149 -9.07 -26.08 20.46
CA GLN A 149 -8.33 -25.15 21.32
C GLN A 149 -8.69 -23.69 21.01
N THR A 150 -8.43 -22.81 21.99
CA THR A 150 -8.42 -21.36 21.78
C THR A 150 -6.98 -20.92 21.53
N VAL A 151 -6.75 -20.28 20.40
CA VAL A 151 -5.41 -19.90 19.94
C VAL A 151 -5.40 -18.42 19.58
N ALA A 152 -4.37 -17.70 20.04
CA ALA A 152 -4.13 -16.32 19.68
C ALA A 152 -3.72 -16.20 18.20
N PHE A 153 -4.47 -15.43 17.42
CA PHE A 153 -4.14 -15.07 16.06
C PHE A 153 -3.94 -13.57 15.92
N LYS A 154 -2.90 -13.20 15.19
CA LYS A 154 -2.67 -11.84 14.73
C LYS A 154 -3.13 -11.73 13.28
N VAL A 155 -4.31 -11.14 13.08
CA VAL A 155 -4.96 -11.03 11.76
C VAL A 155 -4.90 -9.59 11.26
N LEU A 156 -4.89 -9.42 9.93
CA LEU A 156 -4.93 -8.10 9.31
C LEU A 156 -6.29 -7.45 9.54
N ALA A 157 -6.29 -6.15 9.86
CA ALA A 157 -7.49 -5.33 9.76
C ALA A 157 -7.76 -4.97 8.28
N ASN A 158 -9.01 -4.72 7.95
CA ASN A 158 -9.44 -4.28 6.62
C ASN A 158 -8.72 -3.00 6.18
N GLY A 159 -8.45 -2.86 4.89
CA GLY A 159 -7.74 -1.71 4.31
C GLY A 159 -8.32 -0.33 4.65
N ARG A 160 -9.63 -0.18 4.87
CA ARG A 160 -10.23 1.10 5.31
C ARG A 160 -9.95 1.41 6.77
N ILE A 161 -10.03 0.42 7.64
CA ILE A 161 -9.67 0.54 9.07
C ILE A 161 -8.18 0.85 9.20
N ASP A 162 -7.33 0.15 8.44
CA ASP A 162 -5.91 0.48 8.39
C ASP A 162 -5.65 1.87 7.81
N GLY A 163 -6.39 2.27 6.79
CA GLY A 163 -6.38 3.61 6.22
C GLY A 163 -6.71 4.69 7.26
N TYR A 164 -7.70 4.43 8.12
CA TYR A 164 -8.06 5.31 9.23
C TYR A 164 -6.92 5.46 10.24
N LEU A 165 -6.34 4.34 10.67
CA LEU A 165 -5.18 4.34 11.58
C LEU A 165 -3.94 5.03 10.96
N LYS A 166 -3.86 5.12 9.63
CA LYS A 166 -2.82 5.85 8.89
C LYS A 166 -3.20 7.28 8.52
N GLY A 167 -4.38 7.77 8.90
CA GLY A 167 -4.88 9.11 8.61
C GLY A 167 -5.34 9.34 7.16
N ARG A 168 -5.49 8.28 6.36
CA ARG A 168 -6.00 8.34 4.97
C ARG A 168 -7.53 8.33 4.89
N VAL A 169 -8.17 7.78 5.93
CA VAL A 169 -9.62 7.79 6.11
C VAL A 169 -9.90 8.65 7.33
N THR A 170 -10.96 9.45 7.28
CA THR A 170 -11.49 10.28 8.36
C THR A 170 -12.98 9.98 8.57
N MET A 171 -13.56 10.43 9.68
CA MET A 171 -15.01 10.33 9.92
C MET A 171 -15.83 10.92 8.76
N ASP A 172 -15.49 12.14 8.33
CA ASP A 172 -16.15 12.82 7.18
C ASP A 172 -16.01 12.06 5.86
N SER A 173 -14.93 11.31 5.68
CA SER A 173 -14.75 10.48 4.48
C SER A 173 -15.58 9.19 4.58
N ALA A 174 -15.70 8.60 5.78
CA ALA A 174 -16.45 7.38 6.02
C ALA A 174 -17.97 7.61 5.85
N GLU A 175 -18.48 8.78 6.20
CA GLU A 175 -19.88 9.13 5.92
C GLU A 175 -20.25 9.08 4.43
N ARG A 176 -19.26 9.23 3.55
CA ARG A 176 -19.42 9.24 2.09
C ARG A 176 -18.88 7.97 1.42
N ASP A 177 -18.33 7.04 2.17
CA ASP A 177 -17.70 5.81 1.67
C ASP A 177 -18.64 4.62 1.88
N SER A 178 -18.87 3.84 0.82
CA SER A 178 -19.68 2.63 0.92
C SER A 178 -18.94 1.46 1.57
N ASN A 179 -17.62 1.57 1.76
CA ASN A 179 -16.76 0.48 2.23
C ASN A 179 -16.42 0.56 3.73
N VAL A 180 -16.77 1.66 4.40
CA VAL A 180 -16.54 1.84 5.83
C VAL A 180 -17.58 2.79 6.42
N SER A 181 -18.13 2.47 7.58
CA SER A 181 -19.03 3.35 8.32
C SER A 181 -18.29 4.11 9.42
N PRO A 182 -18.74 5.31 9.83
CA PRO A 182 -18.12 6.02 10.96
C PRO A 182 -18.15 5.20 12.26
N ARG A 183 -19.13 4.30 12.41
CA ARG A 183 -19.31 3.47 13.62
C ARG A 183 -18.23 2.39 13.70
N GLN A 184 -17.78 1.88 12.55
CA GLN A 184 -16.58 1.03 12.50
C GLN A 184 -15.32 1.78 12.93
N LEU A 185 -15.23 3.09 12.65
CA LEU A 185 -14.08 3.90 13.07
C LEU A 185 -14.10 4.15 14.58
N GLU A 186 -15.28 4.44 15.15
CA GLU A 186 -15.45 4.52 16.61
C GLU A 186 -15.09 3.20 17.31
N LEU A 187 -15.51 2.07 16.74
CA LEU A 187 -15.08 0.76 17.22
C LEU A 187 -13.56 0.57 17.08
N ALA A 188 -12.96 1.01 15.98
CA ALA A 188 -11.52 0.93 15.79
C ALA A 188 -10.76 1.71 16.87
N ASP A 189 -11.20 2.92 17.22
CA ASP A 189 -10.63 3.72 18.31
C ASP A 189 -10.73 2.99 19.66
N ALA A 190 -11.89 2.39 19.96
CA ALA A 190 -12.08 1.61 21.18
C ALA A 190 -11.13 0.40 21.23
N LEU A 191 -10.97 -0.33 20.11
CA LEU A 191 -10.06 -1.47 20.02
C LEU A 191 -8.58 -1.05 20.13
N VAL A 192 -8.21 0.12 19.61
CA VAL A 192 -6.86 0.70 19.78
C VAL A 192 -6.61 1.05 21.23
N ALA A 193 -7.58 1.66 21.92
CA ALA A 193 -7.48 2.03 23.32
C ALA A 193 -7.24 0.81 24.25
N ARG A 194 -7.74 -0.37 23.85
CA ARG A 194 -7.52 -1.65 24.54
C ARG A 194 -6.27 -2.40 24.08
N GLY A 195 -5.55 -1.91 23.07
CA GLY A 195 -4.37 -2.57 22.50
C GLY A 195 -4.68 -3.80 21.66
N ILE A 196 -5.95 -4.08 21.37
CA ILE A 196 -6.39 -5.21 20.52
C ILE A 196 -6.07 -4.92 19.05
N LEU A 197 -6.29 -3.67 18.62
CA LEU A 197 -5.94 -3.18 17.29
C LEU A 197 -4.67 -2.33 17.37
N ALA A 198 -3.63 -2.74 16.66
CA ALA A 198 -2.35 -2.02 16.67
C ALA A 198 -1.64 -2.03 15.31
N LYS A 199 -0.97 -0.91 14.99
CA LYS A 199 -0.04 -0.83 13.85
C LYS A 199 1.27 -1.53 14.20
N SER A 200 1.72 -2.43 13.33
CA SER A 200 3.03 -3.06 13.47
C SER A 200 3.69 -3.28 12.11
N PHE A 201 4.97 -3.66 12.12
CA PHE A 201 5.70 -3.94 10.88
C PHE A 201 5.09 -5.14 10.14
N ASN A 202 4.86 -4.98 8.84
CA ASN A 202 4.27 -6.00 7.97
C ASN A 202 5.36 -6.68 7.13
N ALA A 203 5.97 -7.74 7.67
CA ALA A 203 6.92 -8.55 6.90
C ALA A 203 6.26 -9.20 5.67
N GLY A 204 4.94 -9.44 5.72
CA GLY A 204 4.15 -9.95 4.61
C GLY A 204 4.15 -9.03 3.38
N PHE A 205 4.41 -7.73 3.53
CA PHE A 205 4.56 -6.86 2.37
C PHE A 205 5.79 -7.23 1.51
N ILE A 206 6.83 -7.79 2.14
CA ILE A 206 8.06 -8.21 1.45
C ILE A 206 7.94 -9.65 0.97
N THR A 207 7.45 -10.57 1.80
CA THR A 207 7.48 -12.01 1.51
C THR A 207 6.14 -12.58 1.04
N GLY A 208 5.06 -11.82 1.23
CA GLY A 208 3.70 -12.27 0.95
C GLY A 208 3.46 -12.50 -0.54
N PRO A 209 2.62 -13.48 -0.88
CA PRO A 209 2.31 -13.81 -2.27
C PRO A 209 1.05 -13.12 -2.81
N ASP A 210 0.27 -12.44 -1.96
CA ASP A 210 -1.02 -11.90 -2.37
C ASP A 210 -0.84 -10.67 -3.25
N ALA A 211 -1.55 -10.64 -4.38
CA ALA A 211 -1.61 -9.52 -5.30
C ALA A 211 -3.08 -9.17 -5.63
N SER A 212 -4.03 -9.63 -4.81
CA SER A 212 -5.45 -9.40 -5.02
C SER A 212 -5.86 -7.96 -4.74
N GLU A 213 -6.64 -7.38 -5.65
CA GLU A 213 -7.27 -6.06 -5.47
C GLU A 213 -8.30 -6.05 -4.33
N LEU A 214 -8.83 -7.22 -3.95
CA LEU A 214 -9.87 -7.34 -2.92
C LEU A 214 -9.32 -7.16 -1.49
N ARG A 215 -7.99 -7.25 -1.31
CA ARG A 215 -7.30 -7.24 -0.01
C ARG A 215 -6.00 -6.47 -0.11
N PRO A 216 -6.05 -5.16 -0.42
CA PRO A 216 -4.84 -4.34 -0.57
C PRO A 216 -3.95 -4.38 0.69
N GLU A 217 -4.53 -4.63 1.87
CA GLU A 217 -3.80 -4.81 3.13
C GLU A 217 -2.88 -6.04 3.18
N ALA A 218 -3.17 -7.08 2.38
CA ALA A 218 -2.43 -8.34 2.36
C ALA A 218 -1.40 -8.38 1.23
N ALA A 219 -1.34 -7.35 0.38
CA ALA A 219 -0.49 -7.30 -0.79
C ALA A 219 0.99 -7.53 -0.44
N GLY A 220 1.69 -8.31 -1.26
CA GLY A 220 3.11 -8.60 -1.11
C GLY A 220 3.87 -8.44 -2.43
N MET A 221 5.08 -7.86 -2.36
CA MET A 221 5.92 -7.57 -3.53
C MET A 221 6.97 -8.64 -3.81
N GLY A 222 7.17 -9.61 -2.90
CA GLY A 222 8.27 -10.58 -2.99
C GLY A 222 8.26 -11.40 -4.27
N ILE A 223 7.10 -11.91 -4.67
CA ILE A 223 6.97 -12.68 -5.90
C ILE A 223 7.29 -11.81 -7.12
N ALA A 224 6.85 -10.55 -7.15
CA ALA A 224 7.13 -9.63 -8.26
C ALA A 224 8.62 -9.31 -8.38
N ILE A 225 9.31 -9.13 -7.25
CA ILE A 225 10.76 -8.92 -7.20
C ILE A 225 11.50 -10.14 -7.73
N LEU A 226 11.13 -11.35 -7.28
CA LEU A 226 11.72 -12.61 -7.75
C LEU A 226 11.48 -12.83 -9.24
N GLY A 227 10.27 -12.58 -9.73
CA GLY A 227 9.94 -12.67 -11.15
C GLY A 227 10.77 -11.70 -12.00
N SER A 228 10.91 -10.45 -11.54
CA SER A 228 11.74 -9.44 -12.21
C SER A 228 13.22 -9.83 -12.22
N ALA A 229 13.75 -10.36 -11.11
CA ALA A 229 15.11 -10.86 -11.04
C ALA A 229 15.35 -12.05 -11.99
N TYR A 230 14.40 -12.99 -12.05
CA TYR A 230 14.46 -14.13 -12.98
C TYR A 230 14.44 -13.67 -14.44
N MET A 231 13.58 -12.70 -14.79
CA MET A 231 13.56 -12.11 -16.13
C MET A 231 14.88 -11.43 -16.49
N MET A 232 15.49 -10.68 -15.57
CA MET A 232 16.81 -10.10 -15.81
C MET A 232 17.89 -11.18 -16.01
N LEU A 233 17.88 -12.25 -15.22
CA LEU A 233 18.85 -13.35 -15.34
C LEU A 233 18.72 -14.14 -16.64
N VAL A 234 17.51 -14.34 -17.13
CA VAL A 234 17.25 -15.09 -18.37
C VAL A 234 17.57 -14.26 -19.62
N VAL A 235 17.37 -12.94 -19.54
CA VAL A 235 17.60 -12.03 -20.67
C VAL A 235 19.07 -11.63 -20.82
N LEU A 236 19.86 -11.70 -19.73
CA LEU A 236 21.30 -11.37 -19.76
C LEU A 236 22.17 -12.40 -20.48
#